data_AF-A0A964NTG5-F1
#
_entry.id   AF-A0A964NTG5-F1
#
_cell.length_a   1.000
_cell.length_b   1.000
_cell.length_c   1.000
_cell.angle_alpha   90.00
_cell.angle_beta   90.00
_cell.angle_gamma   90.00
#
_symmetry.space_group_name_H-M   'P 1'
#
loop_
_entity.id
_entity.type
_entity.pdbx_description
1 polymer ?
#
loop_
_entity_poly.entity_id
_entity_poly.type
_entity_poly.pdbx_seq_one_letter_code
_entity_poly.pdbx_strand_id
1 'polypeptide(L)'
;MSKRPLLFLLAALAAAFVTPASAALQIRVDQGVTEPIPIAIPDFIGGSTVGRDIAQVIRGDLERSGLFSPLPPTSFIERVADINVPPRFGDWRTIQAQGLVTGQAIAQPDGRIRVDFRLWDIFGESQMVGLQYSTTPENWRRIAHLISDSIYERITGEKGYFDTRVVFIAESGPKLNRRKRLAVMDQDGANPVFLTQGDYLVLTPRFNPTAQMIAYMSYIQGRPRVYLFDLESGRQEMLGNFPTMTFSPRFSPDGKSIVMALETNGNSDIYLMDLATRTTKRLTNDPGIDTAPSFSPDGRQITFESSRGGAQQIYVMNADGSNVRRISFGAGRNGTPVWSPRGDLIAFTKISDTFHVGVMRPDGSGERMLTTGWQDEGPTWAPNGRVIMFTRTLETRSGGAGAGSQIWSIDITGRNERRVLSPGDASDPAWSPLIQ
;
A
#
# COMPACT_ATOMS: atom_id res chain seq x y z
N MET A 1 42.52 -46.95 -62.36
CA MET A 1 42.06 -46.96 -60.95
C MET A 1 42.22 -45.56 -60.39
N SER A 2 41.12 -44.85 -60.12
CA SER A 2 41.01 -43.81 -59.07
C SER A 2 39.63 -43.14 -59.21
N LYS A 3 38.84 -43.22 -58.13
CA LYS A 3 37.44 -42.80 -58.03
C LYS A 3 37.34 -41.27 -57.91
N ARG A 4 36.43 -40.63 -58.63
CA ARG A 4 35.96 -39.25 -58.36
C ARG A 4 34.70 -39.30 -57.49
N PRO A 5 34.58 -38.55 -56.38
CA PRO A 5 33.36 -38.54 -55.60
C PRO A 5 32.36 -37.50 -56.15
N LEU A 6 31.08 -37.89 -56.12
CA LEU A 6 29.90 -37.09 -56.41
C LEU A 6 29.60 -36.23 -55.16
N LEU A 7 29.58 -34.90 -55.28
CA LEU A 7 29.04 -34.02 -54.24
C LEU A 7 27.52 -33.83 -54.47
N PHE A 8 26.71 -34.32 -53.52
CA PHE A 8 25.30 -33.95 -53.41
C PHE A 8 25.19 -32.61 -52.68
N LEU A 9 24.57 -31.61 -53.32
CA LEU A 9 24.18 -30.36 -52.70
C LEU A 9 22.78 -30.55 -52.07
N LEU A 10 22.69 -30.60 -50.75
CA LEU A 10 21.41 -30.52 -50.02
C LEU A 10 21.10 -29.02 -49.81
N ALA A 11 20.08 -28.50 -50.49
CA ALA A 11 19.52 -27.19 -50.19
C ALA A 11 18.55 -27.34 -49.01
N ALA A 12 18.97 -26.91 -47.81
CA ALA A 12 18.10 -26.85 -46.65
C ALA A 12 17.22 -25.59 -46.73
N LEU A 13 15.92 -25.80 -46.93
CA LEU A 13 14.90 -24.74 -46.88
C LEU A 13 14.63 -24.42 -45.40
N ALA A 14 15.19 -23.31 -44.89
CA ALA A 14 14.85 -22.81 -43.56
C ALA A 14 13.50 -22.09 -43.62
N ALA A 15 12.42 -22.79 -43.26
CA ALA A 15 11.13 -22.17 -43.02
C ALA A 15 11.21 -21.36 -41.71
N ALA A 16 11.27 -20.04 -41.82
CA ALA A 16 11.12 -19.13 -40.70
C ALA A 16 9.66 -19.20 -40.22
N PHE A 17 9.41 -19.87 -39.10
CA PHE A 17 8.15 -19.78 -38.38
C PHE A 17 8.04 -18.37 -37.79
N VAL A 18 7.30 -17.49 -38.47
CA VAL A 18 6.85 -16.23 -37.89
C VAL A 18 5.69 -16.56 -36.96
N THR A 19 5.95 -16.63 -35.65
CA THR A 19 4.87 -16.70 -34.66
C THR A 19 4.07 -15.40 -34.72
N PRO A 20 2.73 -15.44 -34.82
CA PRO A 20 1.94 -14.22 -34.73
C PRO A 20 2.20 -13.60 -33.35
N ALA A 21 2.66 -12.35 -33.35
CA ALA A 21 2.76 -11.57 -32.13
C ALA A 21 1.34 -11.18 -31.72
N SER A 22 0.69 -12.04 -30.93
CA SER A 22 -0.53 -11.67 -30.22
C SER A 22 -0.15 -10.60 -29.20
N ALA A 23 -0.53 -9.35 -29.47
CA ALA A 23 -0.44 -8.27 -28.51
C ALA A 23 -1.49 -8.52 -27.42
N ALA A 24 -1.15 -9.37 -26.45
CA ALA A 24 -1.98 -9.63 -25.28
C ALA A 24 -2.12 -8.35 -24.45
N LEU A 25 -3.30 -8.11 -23.88
CA LEU A 25 -3.54 -7.01 -22.94
C LEU A 25 -2.60 -7.12 -21.72
N GLN A 26 -1.47 -6.44 -21.79
CA GLN A 26 -0.45 -6.40 -20.75
C GLN A 26 0.14 -5.00 -20.68
N ILE A 27 0.27 -4.49 -19.45
CA ILE A 27 0.98 -3.25 -19.17
C ILE A 27 2.39 -3.62 -18.71
N ARG A 28 3.41 -3.06 -19.36
CA ARG A 28 4.71 -2.91 -18.72
C ARG A 28 4.69 -1.65 -17.89
N VAL A 29 4.69 -1.81 -16.58
CA VAL A 29 4.69 -0.68 -15.65
C VAL A 29 6.12 -0.14 -15.54
N ASP A 30 6.60 0.53 -16.58
CA ASP A 30 7.89 1.22 -16.58
C ASP A 30 7.76 2.69 -16.15
N GLN A 31 8.87 3.44 -16.10
CA GLN A 31 8.87 4.86 -15.75
C GLN A 31 8.37 5.77 -16.89
N GLY A 32 8.02 5.18 -18.05
CA GLY A 32 7.47 5.89 -19.20
C GLY A 32 6.01 6.27 -18.96
N VAL A 33 5.55 7.32 -19.64
CA VAL A 33 4.15 7.72 -19.61
C VAL A 33 3.31 6.56 -20.17
N THR A 34 2.65 5.79 -19.31
CA THR A 34 1.61 4.85 -19.73
C THR A 34 0.28 5.57 -19.69
N GLU A 35 -0.34 5.80 -20.85
CA GLU A 35 -1.75 6.19 -20.89
C GLU A 35 -2.59 5.11 -20.17
N PRO A 36 -3.50 5.47 -19.26
CA PRO A 36 -4.29 4.49 -18.53
C PRO A 36 -5.13 3.63 -19.49
N ILE A 37 -5.18 2.32 -19.26
CA ILE A 37 -5.89 1.40 -20.15
C ILE A 37 -7.40 1.62 -20.04
N PRO A 38 -8.10 1.95 -21.15
CA PRO A 38 -9.55 1.97 -21.17
C PRO A 38 -10.13 0.59 -20.88
N ILE A 39 -10.93 0.46 -19.83
CA ILE A 39 -11.54 -0.80 -19.41
C ILE A 39 -13.04 -0.63 -19.20
N ALA A 40 -13.84 -1.51 -19.80
CA ALA A 40 -15.28 -1.52 -19.60
C ALA A 40 -15.63 -2.43 -18.41
N ILE A 41 -16.43 -1.92 -17.48
CA ILE A 41 -16.90 -2.67 -16.30
C ILE A 41 -18.40 -2.40 -16.14
N PRO A 42 -19.27 -3.13 -16.86
CA PRO A 42 -20.71 -3.10 -16.65
C PRO A 42 -21.09 -3.51 -15.23
N ASP A 43 -22.29 -3.10 -14.80
CA ASP A 43 -22.84 -3.58 -13.55
C ASP A 43 -23.05 -5.10 -13.61
N PHE A 44 -22.73 -5.80 -12.52
CA PHE A 44 -22.86 -7.25 -12.51
C PHE A 44 -24.34 -7.66 -12.48
N ILE A 45 -24.69 -8.68 -13.27
CA ILE A 45 -26.06 -9.19 -13.39
C ILE A 45 -26.45 -10.07 -12.18
N GLY A 46 -27.70 -10.54 -12.09
CA GLY A 46 -28.15 -11.42 -11.00
C GLY A 46 -29.19 -10.82 -10.04
N GLY A 47 -29.75 -9.65 -10.37
CA GLY A 47 -30.98 -9.11 -9.75
C GLY A 47 -30.80 -8.46 -8.37
N SER A 48 -29.59 -8.42 -7.82
CA SER A 48 -29.29 -7.75 -6.55
C SER A 48 -28.61 -6.39 -6.78
N THR A 49 -28.81 -5.44 -5.87
CA THR A 49 -28.04 -4.17 -5.86
C THR A 49 -26.55 -4.41 -5.66
N VAL A 50 -26.20 -5.52 -4.99
CA VAL A 50 -24.81 -5.92 -4.70
C VAL A 50 -23.98 -6.07 -5.97
N GLY A 51 -24.54 -6.56 -7.08
CA GLY A 51 -23.80 -6.66 -8.34
C GLY A 51 -23.34 -5.31 -8.87
N ARG A 52 -24.20 -4.30 -8.81
CA ARG A 52 -23.86 -2.91 -9.17
C ARG A 52 -22.82 -2.33 -8.22
N ASP A 53 -22.98 -2.56 -6.92
CA ASP A 53 -22.10 -2.00 -5.90
C ASP A 53 -20.69 -2.61 -6.01
N ILE A 54 -20.57 -3.92 -6.30
CA ILE A 54 -19.30 -4.59 -6.63
C ILE A 54 -18.63 -3.93 -7.85
N ALA A 55 -19.36 -3.77 -8.96
CA ALA A 55 -18.82 -3.15 -10.16
C ALA A 55 -18.34 -1.71 -9.90
N GLN A 56 -19.05 -0.95 -9.06
CA GLN A 56 -18.65 0.40 -8.66
C GLN A 56 -17.32 0.40 -7.89
N VAL A 57 -17.10 -0.55 -6.98
CA VAL A 57 -15.84 -0.68 -6.25
C VAL A 57 -14.69 -1.06 -7.18
N ILE A 58 -14.91 -2.02 -8.09
CA ILE A 58 -13.90 -2.43 -9.08
C ILE A 58 -13.48 -1.24 -9.96
N ARG A 59 -14.46 -0.45 -10.43
CA ARG A 59 -14.19 0.80 -11.18
C ARG A 59 -13.34 1.75 -10.33
N GLY A 60 -13.72 1.99 -9.07
CA GLY A 60 -12.99 2.87 -8.17
C GLY A 60 -11.54 2.42 -7.92
N ASP A 61 -11.32 1.14 -7.67
CA ASP A 61 -9.99 0.58 -7.40
C ASP A 61 -9.04 0.74 -8.59
N LEU A 62 -9.49 0.29 -9.76
CA LEU A 62 -8.68 0.32 -10.97
C LEU A 62 -8.39 1.77 -11.41
N GLU A 63 -9.38 2.67 -11.31
CA GLU A 63 -9.17 4.10 -11.57
C GLU A 63 -8.16 4.72 -10.59
N ARG A 64 -8.29 4.43 -9.29
CA ARG A 64 -7.36 4.95 -8.26
C ARG A 64 -5.93 4.48 -8.44
N SER A 65 -5.70 3.34 -9.07
CA SER A 65 -4.35 2.89 -9.40
C SER A 65 -3.64 3.79 -10.42
N GLY A 66 -4.40 4.57 -11.21
CA GLY A 66 -3.87 5.40 -12.29
C GLY A 66 -3.43 4.62 -13.53
N LEU A 67 -3.51 3.30 -13.53
CA LEU A 67 -3.14 2.43 -14.67
C LEU A 67 -4.33 2.09 -15.57
N PHE A 68 -5.56 2.34 -15.10
CA PHE A 68 -6.79 2.03 -15.81
C PHE A 68 -7.69 3.26 -15.91
N SER A 69 -8.46 3.32 -16.99
CA SER A 69 -9.52 4.31 -17.22
C SER A 69 -10.84 3.56 -17.39
N PRO A 70 -11.61 3.35 -16.31
CA PRO A 70 -12.93 2.75 -16.43
C PRO A 70 -13.86 3.60 -17.29
N LEU A 71 -14.40 2.99 -18.34
CA LEU A 71 -15.31 3.66 -19.28
C LEU A 71 -16.68 3.95 -18.63
N PRO A 72 -17.32 5.08 -18.97
CA PRO A 72 -18.62 5.43 -18.39
C PRO A 72 -19.71 4.45 -18.84
N PRO A 73 -20.61 3.98 -17.94
CA PRO A 73 -21.64 3.01 -18.31
C PRO A 73 -22.59 3.44 -19.43
N THR A 74 -22.75 4.75 -19.65
CA THR A 74 -23.55 5.32 -20.74
C THR A 74 -22.94 5.08 -22.13
N SER A 75 -21.65 4.70 -22.21
CA SER A 75 -21.00 4.35 -23.48
C SER A 75 -21.29 2.91 -23.92
N PHE A 76 -21.76 2.03 -23.04
CA PHE A 76 -21.85 0.60 -23.34
C PHE A 76 -22.96 0.30 -24.37
N ILE A 77 -22.54 -0.22 -25.52
CA ILE A 77 -23.44 -0.60 -26.62
C ILE A 77 -24.10 -1.95 -26.33
N GLU A 78 -23.30 -2.93 -25.90
CA GLU A 78 -23.81 -4.23 -25.48
C GLU A 78 -24.31 -4.21 -24.03
N ARG A 79 -25.48 -4.82 -23.81
CA ARG A 79 -25.96 -5.20 -22.48
C ARG A 79 -25.71 -6.69 -22.25
N VAL A 80 -24.77 -6.99 -21.37
CA VAL A 80 -24.42 -8.37 -21.02
C VAL A 80 -25.59 -9.02 -20.28
N ALA A 81 -26.08 -10.14 -20.82
CA ALA A 81 -27.20 -10.90 -20.25
C ALA A 81 -26.78 -12.25 -19.65
N ASP A 82 -25.65 -12.81 -20.11
CA ASP A 82 -25.06 -14.04 -19.59
C ASP A 82 -23.53 -13.90 -19.63
N ILE A 83 -22.88 -14.13 -18.50
CA ILE A 83 -21.43 -14.00 -18.37
C ILE A 83 -20.64 -15.15 -19.01
N ASN A 84 -21.33 -16.25 -19.35
CA ASN A 84 -20.71 -17.43 -19.95
C ASN A 84 -20.75 -17.40 -21.48
N VAL A 85 -21.45 -16.42 -22.06
CA VAL A 85 -21.47 -16.17 -23.50
C VAL A 85 -20.37 -15.16 -23.82
N PRO A 86 -19.51 -15.43 -24.83
CA PRO A 86 -18.53 -14.45 -25.28
C PRO A 86 -19.19 -13.12 -25.66
N PRO A 87 -18.63 -11.98 -25.25
CA PRO A 87 -19.18 -10.66 -25.56
C PRO A 87 -19.09 -10.37 -27.06
N ARG A 88 -19.91 -9.45 -27.55
CA ARG A 88 -19.77 -8.90 -28.90
C ARG A 88 -18.58 -7.96 -28.95
N PHE A 89 -17.37 -8.51 -29.13
CA PHE A 89 -16.11 -7.77 -29.09
C PHE A 89 -16.10 -6.49 -29.95
N GLY A 90 -16.78 -6.50 -31.10
CA GLY A 90 -16.92 -5.31 -31.96
C GLY A 90 -17.62 -4.11 -31.29
N ASP A 91 -18.62 -4.34 -30.46
CA ASP A 91 -19.35 -3.30 -29.71
C ASP A 91 -18.39 -2.61 -28.72
N TRP A 92 -17.53 -3.39 -28.06
CA TRP A 92 -16.55 -2.89 -27.09
C TRP A 92 -15.35 -2.20 -27.76
N ARG A 93 -14.89 -2.72 -28.91
CA ARG A 93 -13.86 -2.07 -29.73
C ARG A 93 -14.30 -0.68 -30.20
N THR A 94 -15.57 -0.51 -30.52
CA THR A 94 -16.13 0.77 -30.98
C THR A 94 -15.99 1.88 -29.94
N ILE A 95 -16.07 1.54 -28.65
CA ILE A 95 -15.87 2.48 -27.54
C ILE A 95 -14.43 2.47 -27.00
N GLN A 96 -13.49 1.90 -27.77
CA GLN A 96 -12.06 1.84 -27.47
C GLN A 96 -11.71 1.09 -26.17
N ALA A 97 -12.60 0.22 -25.68
CA ALA A 97 -12.28 -0.65 -24.56
C ALA A 97 -11.17 -1.63 -24.96
N GLN A 98 -10.11 -1.70 -24.16
CA GLN A 98 -9.06 -2.72 -24.33
C GLN A 98 -9.34 -3.97 -23.48
N GLY A 99 -9.93 -3.78 -22.30
CA GLY A 99 -10.41 -4.86 -21.43
C GLY A 99 -11.91 -4.74 -21.16
N LEU A 100 -12.56 -5.86 -20.90
CA LEU A 100 -13.94 -5.93 -20.42
C LEU A 100 -14.04 -6.85 -19.20
N VAL A 101 -14.70 -6.38 -18.16
CA VAL A 101 -15.02 -7.16 -16.96
C VAL A 101 -16.51 -7.42 -16.93
N THR A 102 -16.92 -8.66 -17.13
CA THR A 102 -18.33 -9.08 -16.97
C THR A 102 -18.47 -9.89 -15.70
N GLY A 103 -19.58 -9.74 -14.98
CA GLY A 103 -19.81 -10.55 -13.79
C GLY A 103 -21.27 -10.65 -13.39
N GLN A 104 -21.53 -11.51 -12.41
CA GLN A 104 -22.84 -11.71 -11.81
C GLN A 104 -22.70 -11.88 -10.30
N ALA A 105 -23.72 -11.44 -9.56
CA ALA A 105 -23.84 -11.63 -8.12
C ALA A 105 -25.22 -12.25 -7.80
N ILE A 106 -25.21 -13.51 -7.36
CA ILE A 106 -26.40 -14.35 -7.19
C ILE A 106 -26.52 -14.77 -5.72
N ALA A 107 -27.63 -14.41 -5.08
CA ALA A 107 -27.97 -14.91 -3.75
C ALA A 107 -28.18 -16.43 -3.78
N GLN A 108 -27.65 -17.12 -2.77
CA GLN A 108 -27.74 -18.57 -2.62
C GLN A 108 -28.82 -18.93 -1.57
N PRO A 109 -29.39 -20.14 -1.64
CA PRO A 109 -30.40 -20.60 -0.67
C PRO A 109 -29.91 -20.62 0.79
N ASP A 110 -28.60 -20.71 1.02
CA ASP A 110 -27.96 -20.72 2.34
C ASP A 110 -27.69 -19.30 2.90
N GLY A 111 -28.18 -18.25 2.23
CA GLY A 111 -27.99 -16.85 2.62
C GLY A 111 -26.66 -16.23 2.18
N ARG A 112 -25.77 -16.99 1.55
CA ARG A 112 -24.53 -16.44 0.96
C ARG A 112 -24.78 -15.78 -0.39
N ILE A 113 -23.79 -15.03 -0.86
CA ILE A 113 -23.75 -14.46 -2.20
C ILE A 113 -22.62 -15.14 -2.97
N ARG A 114 -22.94 -15.67 -4.15
CA ARG A 114 -21.96 -16.12 -5.13
C ARG A 114 -21.68 -14.99 -6.11
N VAL A 115 -20.40 -14.67 -6.32
CA VAL A 115 -19.97 -13.69 -7.30
C VAL A 115 -19.06 -14.36 -8.32
N ASP A 116 -19.45 -14.33 -9.58
CA ASP A 116 -18.64 -14.85 -10.68
C ASP A 116 -18.21 -13.66 -11.56
N PHE A 117 -16.95 -13.66 -12.02
CA PHE A 117 -16.51 -12.66 -13.00
C PHE A 117 -15.63 -13.29 -14.09
N ARG A 118 -15.54 -12.58 -15.21
CA ARG A 118 -14.66 -12.83 -16.34
C ARG A 118 -13.96 -11.53 -16.74
N LEU A 119 -12.68 -11.62 -17.04
CA LEU A 119 -11.90 -10.58 -17.70
C LEU A 119 -11.62 -11.01 -19.13
N TRP A 120 -11.95 -10.15 -20.09
CA TRP A 120 -11.80 -10.38 -21.52
C TRP A 120 -10.78 -9.40 -22.11
N ASP A 121 -9.92 -9.92 -22.99
CA ASP A 121 -9.11 -9.12 -23.91
C ASP A 121 -9.98 -8.82 -25.14
N ILE A 122 -10.26 -7.54 -25.37
CA ILE A 122 -11.18 -7.11 -26.42
C ILE A 122 -10.55 -7.22 -27.81
N PHE A 123 -9.23 -7.03 -27.93
CA PHE A 123 -8.54 -7.11 -29.21
C PHE A 123 -8.03 -8.53 -29.50
N GLY A 124 -7.64 -9.25 -28.46
CA GLY A 124 -7.31 -10.67 -28.53
C GLY A 124 -8.53 -11.59 -28.59
N GLU A 125 -9.74 -11.05 -28.43
CA GLU A 125 -11.03 -11.77 -28.44
C GLU A 125 -11.03 -13.04 -27.59
N SER A 126 -10.43 -12.95 -26.40
CA SER A 126 -10.18 -14.11 -25.54
C SER A 126 -10.45 -13.81 -24.06
N GLN A 127 -10.85 -14.85 -23.33
CA GLN A 127 -11.00 -14.77 -21.88
C GLN A 127 -9.62 -14.88 -21.22
N MET A 128 -9.25 -13.87 -20.44
CA MET A 128 -7.98 -13.82 -19.73
C MET A 128 -8.04 -14.47 -18.35
N VAL A 129 -9.13 -14.25 -17.62
CA VAL A 129 -9.37 -14.72 -16.25
C VAL A 129 -10.85 -15.01 -16.07
N GLY A 130 -11.16 -16.03 -15.28
CA GLY A 130 -12.50 -16.26 -14.77
C GLY A 130 -12.46 -16.92 -13.41
N LEU A 131 -13.06 -16.27 -12.41
CA LEU A 131 -13.09 -16.77 -11.03
C LEU A 131 -14.50 -16.69 -10.45
N GLN A 132 -14.69 -17.45 -9.37
CA GLN A 132 -15.91 -17.53 -8.60
C GLN A 132 -15.56 -17.38 -7.12
N TYR A 133 -16.32 -16.55 -6.42
CA TYR A 133 -16.24 -16.36 -4.97
C TYR A 133 -17.59 -16.63 -4.32
N SER A 134 -17.57 -17.02 -3.05
CA SER A 134 -18.78 -17.10 -2.22
C SER A 134 -18.50 -16.48 -0.87
N THR A 135 -19.42 -15.64 -0.41
CA THR A 135 -19.23 -14.84 0.80
C THR A 135 -20.56 -14.60 1.52
N THR A 136 -20.50 -14.14 2.77
CA THR A 136 -21.68 -13.59 3.45
C THR A 136 -22.03 -12.20 2.91
N PRO A 137 -23.29 -11.75 3.03
CA PRO A 137 -23.73 -10.46 2.51
C PRO A 137 -22.93 -9.26 3.02
N GLU A 138 -22.33 -9.33 4.21
CA GLU A 138 -21.57 -8.23 4.83
C GLU A 138 -20.19 -8.03 4.18
N ASN A 139 -19.67 -9.08 3.55
CA ASN A 139 -18.31 -9.14 3.02
C ASN A 139 -18.23 -8.94 1.50
N TRP A 140 -19.33 -8.49 0.86
CA TRP A 140 -19.39 -8.29 -0.59
C TRP A 140 -18.30 -7.35 -1.11
N ARG A 141 -17.93 -6.34 -0.32
CA ARG A 141 -16.96 -5.32 -0.70
C ARG A 141 -15.54 -5.88 -0.80
N ARG A 142 -15.18 -6.78 0.13
CA ARG A 142 -13.92 -7.53 0.06
C ARG A 142 -13.81 -8.32 -1.25
N ILE A 143 -14.90 -8.95 -1.69
CA ILE A 143 -14.92 -9.65 -2.98
C ILE A 143 -14.65 -8.71 -4.14
N ALA A 144 -15.19 -7.48 -4.12
CA ALA A 144 -14.89 -6.50 -5.14
C ALA A 144 -13.39 -6.15 -5.19
N HIS A 145 -12.76 -5.94 -4.04
CA HIS A 145 -11.32 -5.69 -3.96
C HIS A 145 -10.47 -6.88 -4.44
N LEU A 146 -10.85 -8.12 -4.11
CA LEU A 146 -10.18 -9.33 -4.61
C LEU A 146 -10.29 -9.48 -6.13
N ILE A 147 -11.43 -9.12 -6.71
CA ILE A 147 -11.62 -9.08 -8.16
C ILE A 147 -10.72 -8.00 -8.77
N SER A 148 -10.67 -6.79 -8.19
CA SER A 148 -9.76 -5.73 -8.61
C SER A 148 -8.30 -6.18 -8.58
N ASP A 149 -7.88 -6.87 -7.50
CA ASP A 149 -6.52 -7.40 -7.35
C ASP A 149 -6.20 -8.44 -8.43
N SER A 150 -7.16 -9.32 -8.74
CA SER A 150 -7.02 -10.33 -9.79
C SER A 150 -6.88 -9.70 -11.19
N ILE A 151 -7.67 -8.67 -11.49
CA ILE A 151 -7.59 -7.92 -12.76
C ILE A 151 -6.27 -7.18 -12.87
N TYR A 152 -5.89 -6.47 -11.81
CA TYR A 152 -4.65 -5.71 -11.71
C TYR A 152 -3.43 -6.61 -11.92
N GLU A 153 -3.37 -7.74 -11.21
CA GLU A 153 -2.27 -8.68 -11.34
C GLU A 153 -2.20 -9.28 -12.73
N ARG A 154 -3.34 -9.66 -13.32
CA ARG A 154 -3.35 -10.26 -14.65
C ARG A 154 -2.80 -9.32 -15.73
N ILE A 155 -3.16 -8.04 -15.66
CA ILE A 155 -2.84 -7.04 -16.69
C ILE A 155 -1.45 -6.43 -16.45
N THR A 156 -1.07 -6.16 -15.20
CA THR A 156 0.19 -5.46 -14.87
C THR A 156 1.35 -6.41 -14.56
N GLY A 157 1.06 -7.65 -14.16
CA GLY A 157 2.04 -8.58 -13.60
C GLY A 157 2.48 -8.25 -12.17
N GLU A 158 2.00 -7.16 -11.57
CA GLU A 158 2.28 -6.79 -10.18
C GLU A 158 1.15 -7.25 -9.25
N LYS A 159 1.47 -7.64 -8.01
CA LYS A 159 0.45 -7.98 -7.02
C LYS A 159 -0.47 -6.79 -6.74
N GLY A 160 -1.77 -7.08 -6.64
CA GLY A 160 -2.77 -6.14 -6.17
C GLY A 160 -2.57 -5.70 -4.72
N TYR A 161 -3.24 -4.63 -4.32
CA TYR A 161 -3.18 -4.04 -2.99
C TYR A 161 -4.54 -3.48 -2.53
N PHE A 162 -5.63 -3.80 -3.23
CA PHE A 162 -6.94 -3.25 -2.95
C PHE A 162 -7.61 -3.94 -1.75
N ASP A 163 -7.40 -5.25 -1.54
CA ASP A 163 -7.90 -5.95 -0.34
C ASP A 163 -6.99 -5.70 0.88
N THR A 164 -6.90 -4.43 1.27
CA THR A 164 -6.09 -3.92 2.37
C THR A 164 -6.83 -2.86 3.17
N ARG A 165 -6.32 -2.61 4.38
CA ARG A 165 -6.81 -1.58 5.31
C ARG A 165 -5.70 -0.59 5.62
N VAL A 166 -6.11 0.55 6.17
CA VAL A 166 -5.22 1.60 6.68
C VAL A 166 -5.61 1.85 8.13
N VAL A 167 -4.65 1.71 9.04
CA VAL A 167 -4.78 2.23 10.41
C VAL A 167 -4.24 3.65 10.42
N PHE A 168 -4.92 4.54 11.11
CA PHE A 168 -4.58 5.96 11.13
C PHE A 168 -5.05 6.61 12.44
N ILE A 169 -4.63 7.86 12.64
CA ILE A 169 -5.10 8.70 13.73
C ILE A 169 -6.16 9.65 13.18
N ALA A 170 -7.41 9.42 13.56
CA ALA A 170 -8.53 10.29 13.25
C ALA A 170 -8.55 11.49 14.22
N GLU A 171 -8.63 12.69 13.67
CA GLU A 171 -8.57 13.94 14.42
C GLU A 171 -9.86 14.75 14.31
N SER A 172 -10.24 15.37 15.42
CA SER A 172 -11.40 16.26 15.48
C SER A 172 -11.19 17.35 16.52
N GLY A 173 -12.02 18.39 16.46
CA GLY A 173 -11.91 19.54 17.35
C GLY A 173 -10.88 20.59 16.90
N PRO A 174 -10.79 21.71 17.63
CA PRO A 174 -9.92 22.83 17.28
C PRO A 174 -8.43 22.50 17.50
N LYS A 175 -7.54 23.22 16.81
CA LYS A 175 -6.08 22.98 16.81
C LYS A 175 -5.45 22.85 18.21
N LEU A 176 -5.91 23.64 19.18
CA LEU A 176 -5.39 23.65 20.55
C LEU A 176 -6.03 22.60 21.47
N ASN A 177 -7.11 21.95 21.02
CA ASN A 177 -7.81 20.91 21.77
C ASN A 177 -8.26 19.80 20.82
N ARG A 178 -7.27 19.15 20.19
CA ARG A 178 -7.49 18.08 19.21
C ARG A 178 -7.77 16.77 19.92
N ARG A 179 -8.93 16.18 19.63
CA ARG A 179 -9.25 14.80 20.01
C ARG A 179 -8.69 13.86 18.95
N LYS A 180 -7.75 13.02 19.34
CA LYS A 180 -7.11 12.01 18.49
C LYS A 180 -7.63 10.62 18.83
N ARG A 181 -8.01 9.83 17.82
CA ARG A 181 -8.52 8.46 17.98
C ARG A 181 -7.81 7.53 17.02
N LEU A 182 -7.40 6.37 17.50
CA LEU A 182 -6.97 5.27 16.66
C LEU A 182 -8.17 4.78 15.87
N ALA A 183 -8.02 4.65 14.55
CA ALA A 183 -9.06 4.22 13.64
C ALA A 183 -8.49 3.34 12.53
N VAL A 184 -9.36 2.53 11.91
CA VAL A 184 -9.04 1.71 10.74
C VAL A 184 -10.10 1.91 9.67
N MET A 185 -9.72 1.85 8.40
CA MET A 185 -10.63 1.92 7.25
C MET A 185 -10.09 1.06 6.10
N ASP A 186 -10.90 0.77 5.09
CA ASP A 186 -10.43 0.19 3.83
C ASP A 186 -9.45 1.17 3.17
N GLN A 187 -8.53 0.68 2.32
CA GLN A 187 -7.51 1.53 1.70
C GLN A 187 -8.07 2.71 0.88
N ASP A 188 -9.32 2.61 0.42
CA ASP A 188 -10.01 3.66 -0.31
C ASP A 188 -10.88 4.60 0.56
N GLY A 189 -10.79 4.49 1.89
CA GLY A 189 -11.45 5.37 2.84
C GLY A 189 -12.84 4.91 3.28
N ALA A 190 -13.34 3.77 2.77
CA ALA A 190 -14.61 3.21 3.19
C ALA A 190 -14.53 2.47 4.53
N ASN A 191 -15.70 2.21 5.12
CA ASN A 191 -15.85 1.44 6.36
C ASN A 191 -14.95 1.87 7.53
N PRO A 192 -14.90 3.18 7.87
CA PRO A 192 -14.08 3.63 8.98
C PRO A 192 -14.63 3.14 10.33
N VAL A 193 -13.76 2.58 11.15
CA VAL A 193 -14.05 2.10 12.51
C VAL A 193 -13.09 2.77 13.50
N PHE A 194 -13.63 3.39 14.55
CA PHE A 194 -12.84 3.96 15.64
C PHE A 194 -12.52 2.89 16.68
N LEU A 195 -11.23 2.65 16.93
CA LEU A 195 -10.74 1.64 17.87
C LEU A 195 -10.56 2.18 19.29
N THR A 196 -10.47 3.50 19.44
CA THR A 196 -10.35 4.17 20.73
C THR A 196 -11.35 5.31 20.85
N GLN A 197 -11.74 5.62 22.09
CA GLN A 197 -12.65 6.74 22.37
C GLN A 197 -11.96 8.10 22.28
N GLY A 198 -10.64 8.19 22.37
CA GLY A 198 -9.91 9.46 22.31
C GLY A 198 -9.88 10.22 23.62
N ASP A 199 -9.98 9.50 24.75
CA ASP A 199 -9.82 10.02 26.11
C ASP A 199 -8.34 10.21 26.49
N TYR A 200 -7.44 9.72 25.64
CA TYR A 200 -6.00 9.84 25.74
C TYR A 200 -5.40 10.05 24.35
N LEU A 201 -4.22 10.67 24.29
CA LEU A 201 -3.51 10.89 23.04
C LEU A 201 -2.98 9.56 22.50
N VAL A 202 -3.18 9.33 21.20
CA VAL A 202 -2.70 8.18 20.44
C VAL A 202 -1.99 8.64 19.17
N LEU A 203 -0.86 8.01 18.86
CA LEU A 203 0.04 8.43 17.78
C LEU A 203 0.74 7.23 17.12
N THR A 204 1.18 7.41 15.88
CA THR A 204 2.08 6.50 15.14
C THR A 204 1.66 5.02 15.16
N PRO A 205 0.45 4.66 14.71
CA PRO A 205 -0.02 3.29 14.71
C PRO A 205 0.64 2.44 13.62
N ARG A 206 0.79 1.14 13.85
CA ARG A 206 1.52 0.20 12.96
C ARG A 206 0.90 -1.18 13.00
N PHE A 207 0.61 -1.76 11.84
CA PHE A 207 0.14 -3.14 11.75
C PHE A 207 1.25 -4.14 12.05
N ASN A 208 0.89 -5.21 12.76
CA ASN A 208 1.66 -6.45 12.75
C ASN A 208 1.48 -7.13 11.38
N PRO A 209 2.56 -7.58 10.71
CA PRO A 209 2.46 -8.16 9.37
C PRO A 209 1.81 -9.54 9.32
N THR A 210 1.74 -10.25 10.46
CA THR A 210 1.29 -11.65 10.52
C THR A 210 0.16 -11.91 11.51
N ALA A 211 -0.27 -10.89 12.27
CA ALA A 211 -1.34 -10.99 13.26
C ALA A 211 -2.29 -9.79 13.17
N GLN A 212 -3.54 -9.97 13.61
CA GLN A 212 -4.55 -8.91 13.68
C GLN A 212 -4.28 -7.96 14.86
N MET A 213 -3.14 -7.28 14.84
CA MET A 213 -2.64 -6.46 15.94
C MET A 213 -2.06 -5.14 15.45
N ILE A 214 -2.22 -4.09 16.25
CA ILE A 214 -1.65 -2.75 16.01
C ILE A 214 -0.75 -2.36 17.18
N ALA A 215 0.49 -1.96 16.90
CA ALA A 215 1.33 -1.23 17.85
C ALA A 215 1.11 0.27 17.69
N TYR A 216 0.97 1.02 18.78
CA TYR A 216 0.77 2.47 18.75
C TYR A 216 1.34 3.11 20.01
N MET A 217 1.72 4.39 19.91
CA MET A 217 2.09 5.16 21.09
C MET A 217 0.83 5.74 21.74
N SER A 218 0.74 5.67 23.07
CA SER A 218 -0.39 6.20 23.83
C SER A 218 0.07 6.92 25.09
N TYR A 219 -0.71 7.91 25.52
CA TYR A 219 -0.55 8.66 26.77
C TYR A 219 -1.56 8.23 27.84
N ILE A 220 -1.95 6.96 27.86
CA ILE A 220 -2.75 6.39 28.96
C ILE A 220 -2.05 6.72 30.29
N GLN A 221 -2.80 7.27 31.24
CA GLN A 221 -2.30 7.77 32.53
C GLN A 221 -1.20 8.85 32.42
N GLY A 222 -1.17 9.60 31.32
CA GLY A 222 -0.24 10.72 31.11
C GLY A 222 1.20 10.32 30.81
N ARG A 223 1.48 9.03 30.58
CA ARG A 223 2.84 8.52 30.30
C ARG A 223 2.93 7.98 28.87
N PRO A 224 3.83 8.50 28.02
CA PRO A 224 4.00 8.03 26.65
C PRO A 224 4.63 6.64 26.61
N ARG A 225 3.86 5.66 26.14
CA ARG A 225 4.29 4.26 26.05
C ARG A 225 3.75 3.60 24.79
N VAL A 226 4.43 2.56 24.33
CA VAL A 226 3.92 1.68 23.27
C VAL A 226 2.90 0.69 23.84
N TYR A 227 1.75 0.63 23.19
CA TYR A 227 0.66 -0.32 23.44
C TYR A 227 0.42 -1.21 22.21
N LEU A 228 -0.14 -2.38 22.47
CA LEU A 228 -0.67 -3.30 21.47
C LEU A 228 -2.20 -3.28 21.55
N PHE A 229 -2.85 -3.18 20.40
CA PHE A 229 -4.30 -3.31 20.23
C PHE A 229 -4.58 -4.56 19.42
N ASP A 230 -5.37 -5.48 19.97
CA ASP A 230 -5.85 -6.68 19.27
C ASP A 230 -7.16 -6.35 18.53
N LEU A 231 -7.17 -6.50 17.21
CA LEU A 231 -8.28 -6.10 16.34
C LEU A 231 -9.49 -7.04 16.42
N GLU A 232 -9.30 -8.27 16.91
CA GLU A 232 -10.39 -9.26 17.02
C GLU A 232 -11.16 -9.07 18.32
N SER A 233 -10.43 -8.92 19.43
CA SER A 233 -10.99 -8.82 20.77
C SER A 233 -11.20 -7.38 21.26
N GLY A 234 -10.57 -6.40 20.62
CA GLY A 234 -10.52 -5.01 21.08
C GLY A 234 -9.65 -4.80 22.33
N ARG A 235 -8.90 -5.82 22.74
CA ARG A 235 -8.06 -5.76 23.94
C ARG A 235 -6.85 -4.85 23.71
N GLN A 236 -6.57 -4.02 24.70
CA GLN A 236 -5.37 -3.18 24.75
C GLN A 236 -4.42 -3.70 25.82
N GLU A 237 -3.13 -3.80 25.49
CA GLU A 237 -2.09 -4.12 26.46
C GLU A 237 -0.86 -3.25 26.29
N MET A 238 -0.20 -2.96 27.41
CA MET A 238 1.09 -2.27 27.38
C MET A 238 2.17 -3.23 26.90
N LEU A 239 3.00 -2.80 25.94
CA LEU A 239 4.04 -3.66 25.36
C LEU A 239 5.10 -4.06 26.39
N GLY A 240 5.43 -3.15 27.31
CA GLY A 240 6.37 -3.42 28.40
C GLY A 240 6.42 -2.26 29.38
N ASN A 241 6.81 -2.53 30.63
CA ASN A 241 6.97 -1.51 31.64
C ASN A 241 8.39 -0.95 31.62
N PHE A 242 8.65 -0.04 30.69
CA PHE A 242 9.93 0.66 30.59
C PHE A 242 10.00 1.83 31.58
N PRO A 243 11.19 2.15 32.12
CA PRO A 243 11.36 3.24 33.08
C PRO A 243 11.14 4.62 32.43
N THR A 244 11.35 4.71 31.11
CA THR A 244 11.32 5.95 30.32
C THR A 244 10.32 5.86 29.17
N MET A 245 10.27 6.93 28.36
CA MET A 245 9.39 7.01 27.19
C MET A 245 9.80 6.00 26.11
N THR A 246 8.78 5.41 25.48
CA THR A 246 8.95 4.50 24.32
C THR A 246 8.09 4.96 23.16
N PHE A 247 8.66 4.97 21.96
CA PHE A 247 8.00 5.53 20.78
C PHE A 247 8.52 4.94 19.47
N SER A 248 7.82 5.25 18.38
CA SER A 248 8.15 4.80 17.02
C SER A 248 8.29 3.27 16.86
N PRO A 249 7.32 2.45 17.31
CA PRO A 249 7.41 1.01 17.17
C PRO A 249 7.36 0.56 15.69
N ARG A 250 7.99 -0.55 15.33
CA ARG A 250 7.75 -1.30 14.08
C ARG A 250 7.95 -2.80 14.32
N PHE A 251 7.04 -3.61 13.82
CA PHE A 251 7.18 -5.07 13.86
C PHE A 251 8.26 -5.56 12.90
N SER A 252 8.92 -6.67 13.25
CA SER A 252 9.70 -7.47 12.31
C SER A 252 8.80 -8.06 11.23
N PRO A 253 9.32 -8.39 10.03
CA PRO A 253 8.51 -8.94 8.94
C PRO A 253 7.80 -10.27 9.30
N ASP A 254 8.36 -11.04 10.22
CA ASP A 254 7.76 -12.28 10.74
C ASP A 254 6.76 -12.04 11.89
N GLY A 255 6.57 -10.78 12.30
CA GLY A 255 5.63 -10.35 13.32
C GLY A 255 5.96 -10.75 14.76
N LYS A 256 7.13 -11.36 15.02
CA LYS A 256 7.50 -11.91 16.33
C LYS A 256 8.27 -10.95 17.23
N SER A 257 8.87 -9.92 16.65
CA SER A 257 9.66 -8.93 17.35
C SER A 257 9.22 -7.51 16.99
N ILE A 258 9.65 -6.55 17.79
CA ILE A 258 9.40 -5.13 17.56
C ILE A 258 10.67 -4.33 17.80
N VAL A 259 10.95 -3.37 16.93
CA VAL A 259 11.97 -2.34 17.13
C VAL A 259 11.31 -1.04 17.53
N MET A 260 11.91 -0.32 18.46
CA MET A 260 11.37 0.95 18.95
C MET A 260 12.48 1.81 19.56
N ALA A 261 12.20 3.11 19.71
CA ALA A 261 13.09 4.01 20.41
C ALA A 261 12.76 4.06 21.91
N LEU A 262 13.79 4.01 22.75
CA LEU A 262 13.70 4.33 24.18
C LEU A 262 14.45 5.63 24.43
N GLU A 263 13.82 6.57 25.10
CA GLU A 263 14.50 7.77 25.59
C GLU A 263 15.24 7.46 26.90
N THR A 264 16.42 8.05 27.11
CA THR A 264 17.14 8.03 28.39
C THR A 264 17.98 9.28 28.52
N ASN A 265 17.66 10.13 29.50
CA ASN A 265 18.38 11.37 29.82
C ASN A 265 18.56 12.33 28.63
N GLY A 266 17.54 12.47 27.79
CA GLY A 266 17.55 13.35 26.61
C GLY A 266 18.17 12.72 25.36
N ASN A 267 18.70 11.50 25.44
CA ASN A 267 19.12 10.69 24.30
C ASN A 267 18.02 9.69 23.92
N SER A 268 18.00 9.17 22.69
CA SER A 268 17.22 7.98 22.38
C SER A 268 18.03 6.95 21.61
N ASP A 269 17.81 5.68 21.93
CA ASP A 269 18.46 4.56 21.27
C ASP A 269 17.42 3.55 20.78
N ILE A 270 17.81 2.75 19.78
CA ILE A 270 16.95 1.72 19.21
C ILE A 270 17.10 0.44 20.02
N TYR A 271 15.96 -0.15 20.39
CA TYR A 271 15.88 -1.43 21.06
C TYR A 271 15.06 -2.40 20.21
N LEU A 272 15.51 -3.65 20.19
CA LEU A 272 14.77 -4.81 19.70
C LEU A 272 14.14 -5.53 20.89
N MET A 273 12.87 -5.90 20.78
CA MET A 273 12.16 -6.68 21.78
C MET A 273 11.48 -7.88 21.13
N ASP A 274 11.66 -9.05 21.72
CA ASP A 274 10.90 -10.27 21.37
C ASP A 274 9.52 -10.22 22.05
N LEU A 275 8.44 -10.43 21.29
CA LEU A 275 7.08 -10.24 21.81
C LEU A 275 6.63 -11.38 22.75
N ALA A 276 7.17 -12.59 22.57
CA ALA A 276 6.79 -13.75 23.37
C ALA A 276 7.45 -13.72 24.75
N THR A 277 8.76 -13.47 24.78
CA THR A 277 9.58 -13.48 26.00
C THR A 277 9.68 -12.12 26.67
N ARG A 278 9.36 -11.04 25.95
CA ARG A 278 9.55 -9.64 26.38
C ARG A 278 11.02 -9.28 26.65
N THR A 279 11.96 -10.09 26.17
CA THR A 279 13.40 -9.82 26.26
C THR A 279 13.76 -8.66 25.35
N THR A 280 14.58 -7.72 25.84
CA THR A 280 15.02 -6.55 25.10
C THR A 280 16.52 -6.58 24.84
N LYS A 281 16.93 -6.08 23.67
CA LYS A 281 18.32 -5.88 23.27
C LYS A 281 18.49 -4.46 22.74
N ARG A 282 19.42 -3.71 23.32
CA ARG A 282 19.83 -2.40 22.79
C ARG A 282 20.64 -2.59 21.51
N LEU A 283 20.27 -1.90 20.43
CA LEU A 283 20.93 -1.99 19.12
C LEU A 283 21.87 -0.81 18.85
N THR A 284 21.58 0.37 19.41
CA THR A 284 22.42 1.57 19.26
C THR A 284 22.83 2.11 20.63
N ASN A 285 23.99 2.77 20.70
CA ASN A 285 24.55 3.35 21.93
C ASN A 285 25.54 4.45 21.58
N ASP A 286 25.03 5.55 21.06
CA ASP A 286 25.82 6.71 20.69
C ASP A 286 25.12 7.99 21.19
N PRO A 287 25.79 9.15 21.19
CA PRO A 287 25.24 10.36 21.79
C PRO A 287 24.19 11.06 20.91
N GLY A 288 23.87 10.51 19.74
CA GLY A 288 22.82 11.02 18.86
C GLY A 288 21.44 10.43 19.16
N ILE A 289 20.39 11.18 18.82
CA ILE A 289 19.01 10.72 18.88
C ILE A 289 18.81 9.71 17.75
N ASP A 290 18.62 8.44 18.10
CA ASP A 290 18.23 7.38 17.17
C ASP A 290 16.75 7.03 17.34
N THR A 291 15.98 7.09 16.25
CA THR A 291 14.55 6.76 16.27
C THR A 291 14.01 6.35 14.89
N ALA A 292 12.69 6.19 14.80
CA ALA A 292 11.94 5.76 13.61
C ALA A 292 12.57 4.56 12.87
N PRO A 293 12.89 3.46 13.59
CA PRO A 293 13.44 2.28 12.94
C PRO A 293 12.42 1.63 12.01
N SER A 294 12.87 0.95 10.96
CA SER A 294 12.07 0.11 10.07
C SER A 294 12.91 -1.05 9.57
N PHE A 295 12.37 -2.27 9.63
CA PHE A 295 13.04 -3.45 9.08
C PHE A 295 13.04 -3.45 7.55
N SER A 296 14.08 -4.04 6.96
CA SER A 296 14.03 -4.57 5.59
C SER A 296 13.05 -5.73 5.50
N PRO A 297 12.44 -6.00 4.33
CA PRO A 297 11.42 -7.05 4.20
C PRO A 297 11.95 -8.47 4.48
N ASP A 298 13.26 -8.69 4.33
CA ASP A 298 13.93 -9.95 4.68
C ASP A 298 14.33 -10.03 6.16
N GLY A 299 14.08 -8.97 6.95
CA GLY A 299 14.40 -8.88 8.38
C GLY A 299 15.89 -8.77 8.69
N ARG A 300 16.77 -8.64 7.70
CA ARG A 300 18.23 -8.67 7.90
C ARG A 300 18.83 -7.33 8.27
N GLN A 301 18.17 -6.23 7.90
CA GLN A 301 18.64 -4.86 8.11
C GLN A 301 17.54 -4.01 8.74
N ILE A 302 17.96 -2.91 9.36
CA ILE A 302 17.10 -1.88 9.93
C ILE A 302 17.56 -0.54 9.37
N THR A 303 16.63 0.22 8.78
CA THR A 303 16.83 1.64 8.49
C THR A 303 16.28 2.47 9.65
N PHE A 304 16.90 3.59 9.96
CA PHE A 304 16.49 4.47 11.05
C PHE A 304 17.04 5.89 10.85
N GLU A 305 16.53 6.86 11.60
CA GLU A 305 17.10 8.21 11.62
C GLU A 305 18.02 8.40 12.82
N SER A 306 19.09 9.16 12.62
CA SER A 306 20.08 9.47 13.65
C SER A 306 20.63 10.89 13.52
N SER A 307 20.84 11.58 14.65
CA SER A 307 21.58 12.85 14.72
C SER A 307 23.06 12.69 15.07
N ARG A 308 23.61 11.46 15.10
CA ARG A 308 25.02 11.19 15.48
C ARG A 308 26.08 11.95 14.67
N GLY A 309 25.74 12.36 13.46
CA GLY A 309 26.61 13.13 12.55
C GLY A 309 26.31 14.64 12.55
N GLY A 310 25.59 15.15 13.56
CA GLY A 310 25.11 16.52 13.64
C GLY A 310 23.64 16.65 13.21
N ALA A 311 23.38 16.84 11.92
CA ALA A 311 22.01 16.88 11.41
C ALA A 311 21.36 15.50 11.42
N GLN A 312 20.03 15.45 11.59
CA GLN A 312 19.21 14.23 11.47
C GLN A 312 19.29 13.67 10.04
N GLN A 313 19.75 12.43 9.94
CA GLN A 313 20.00 11.74 8.67
C GLN A 313 19.59 10.28 8.78
N ILE A 314 19.47 9.60 7.64
CA ILE A 314 19.06 8.19 7.58
C ILE A 314 20.30 7.30 7.57
N TYR A 315 20.23 6.26 8.39
CA TYR A 315 21.23 5.23 8.55
C TYR A 315 20.61 3.85 8.35
N VAL A 316 21.45 2.90 7.99
CA VAL A 316 21.11 1.47 7.90
C VAL A 316 22.10 0.68 8.75
N MET A 317 21.62 -0.36 9.42
CA MET A 317 22.42 -1.32 10.17
C MET A 317 21.92 -2.74 9.94
N ASN A 318 22.71 -3.74 10.31
CA ASN A 318 22.22 -5.10 10.44
C ASN A 318 21.20 -5.20 11.59
N ALA A 319 20.28 -6.17 11.51
CA ALA A 319 19.25 -6.38 12.54
C ALA A 319 19.83 -6.69 13.94
N ASP A 320 21.10 -7.10 14.03
CA ASP A 320 21.81 -7.32 15.28
C ASP A 320 22.46 -6.06 15.88
N GLY A 321 22.37 -4.91 15.20
CA GLY A 321 22.97 -3.62 15.58
C GLY A 321 24.33 -3.33 14.96
N SER A 322 24.94 -4.28 14.24
CA SER A 322 26.26 -4.11 13.62
C SER A 322 26.20 -3.36 12.29
N ASN A 323 27.36 -2.96 11.76
CA ASN A 323 27.52 -2.35 10.43
C ASN A 323 26.64 -1.11 10.18
N VAL A 324 26.52 -0.25 11.19
CA VAL A 324 25.83 1.04 11.04
C VAL A 324 26.53 1.90 9.98
N ARG A 325 25.77 2.35 8.98
CA ARG A 325 26.24 3.25 7.92
C ARG A 325 25.21 4.29 7.57
N ARG A 326 25.67 5.51 7.28
CA ARG A 326 24.82 6.61 6.78
C ARG A 326 24.48 6.37 5.31
N ILE A 327 23.23 6.64 4.92
CA ILE A 327 22.79 6.50 3.52
C ILE A 327 22.25 7.79 2.90
N SER A 328 21.76 8.75 3.71
CA SER A 328 21.31 10.04 3.18
C SER A 328 22.39 11.11 3.29
N PHE A 329 22.57 11.91 2.24
CA PHE A 329 23.60 12.97 2.18
C PHE A 329 22.99 14.31 1.75
N GLY A 330 23.80 15.37 1.83
CA GLY A 330 23.38 16.72 1.42
C GLY A 330 22.71 17.54 2.54
N ALA A 331 22.17 18.69 2.14
CA ALA A 331 21.56 19.67 3.04
C ALA A 331 20.16 19.25 3.51
N GLY A 332 19.73 19.83 4.63
CA GLY A 332 18.46 19.50 5.28
C GLY A 332 18.56 18.31 6.22
N ARG A 333 17.41 17.92 6.77
CA ARG A 333 17.25 16.73 7.62
C ARG A 333 16.46 15.67 6.86
N ASN A 334 16.73 14.41 7.13
CA ASN A 334 16.01 13.29 6.53
C ASN A 334 15.49 12.40 7.66
N GLY A 335 14.19 12.13 7.66
CA GLY A 335 13.55 11.43 8.77
C GLY A 335 12.44 10.46 8.36
N THR A 336 11.90 9.77 9.36
CA THR A 336 10.84 8.74 9.24
C THR A 336 11.07 7.76 8.07
N PRO A 337 12.22 7.08 8.01
CA PRO A 337 12.50 6.16 6.92
C PRO A 337 11.65 4.89 7.03
N VAL A 338 11.15 4.38 5.90
CA VAL A 338 10.38 3.13 5.83
C VAL A 338 10.82 2.31 4.63
N TRP A 339 11.24 1.08 4.89
CA TRP A 339 11.70 0.16 3.85
C TRP A 339 10.52 -0.31 2.97
N SER A 340 10.73 -0.33 1.66
CA SER A 340 9.79 -0.90 0.70
C SER A 340 9.61 -2.40 0.97
N PRO A 341 8.39 -2.96 0.87
CA PRO A 341 8.18 -4.40 0.92
C PRO A 341 8.86 -5.16 -0.23
N ARG A 342 9.25 -4.47 -1.32
CA ARG A 342 10.09 -5.04 -2.40
C ARG A 342 11.58 -5.07 -2.05
N GLY A 343 12.01 -4.35 -1.01
CA GLY A 343 13.40 -4.31 -0.54
C GLY A 343 14.33 -3.38 -1.33
N ASP A 344 13.86 -2.86 -2.45
CA ASP A 344 14.61 -2.08 -3.43
C ASP A 344 14.75 -0.58 -3.11
N LEU A 345 13.86 -0.05 -2.25
CA LEU A 345 13.78 1.37 -1.91
C LEU A 345 13.50 1.59 -0.42
N ILE A 346 13.83 2.79 0.05
CA ILE A 346 13.47 3.36 1.35
C ILE A 346 12.74 4.68 1.08
N ALA A 347 11.50 4.78 1.53
CA ALA A 347 10.76 6.04 1.55
C ALA A 347 11.13 6.85 2.80
N PHE A 348 11.11 8.17 2.71
CA PHE A 348 11.47 9.04 3.82
C PHE A 348 10.84 10.42 3.71
N THR A 349 10.86 11.17 4.81
CA THR A 349 10.52 12.59 4.87
C THR A 349 11.78 13.43 4.75
N LYS A 350 11.87 14.27 3.73
CA LYS A 350 12.87 15.34 3.62
C LYS A 350 12.36 16.56 4.36
N ILE A 351 13.16 17.10 5.28
CA ILE A 351 12.83 18.28 6.07
C ILE A 351 13.84 19.38 5.75
N SER A 352 13.42 20.35 4.96
CA SER A 352 14.18 21.56 4.60
C SER A 352 13.43 22.81 5.06
N ASP A 353 13.03 23.66 4.12
CA ASP A 353 12.06 24.74 4.24
C ASP A 353 10.63 24.23 4.48
N THR A 354 10.28 23.12 3.85
CA THR A 354 9.04 22.37 4.10
C THR A 354 9.34 20.86 4.18
N PHE A 355 8.29 20.04 4.23
CA PHE A 355 8.39 18.59 4.35
C PHE A 355 7.92 17.96 3.04
N HIS A 356 8.73 17.04 2.51
CA HIS A 356 8.42 16.30 1.29
C HIS A 356 8.63 14.81 1.51
N VAL A 357 7.87 13.99 0.80
CA VAL A 357 8.10 12.54 0.75
C VAL A 357 9.01 12.22 -0.43
N GLY A 358 10.08 11.47 -0.17
CA GLY A 358 11.03 11.01 -1.18
C GLY A 358 11.36 9.54 -1.03
N VAL A 359 12.11 9.01 -2.00
CA VAL A 359 12.65 7.64 -2.00
C VAL A 359 14.12 7.63 -2.38
N MET A 360 14.86 6.65 -1.86
CA MET A 360 16.25 6.35 -2.25
C MET A 360 16.47 4.84 -2.20
N ARG A 361 17.54 4.33 -2.83
CA ARG A 361 17.94 2.92 -2.68
C ARG A 361 18.54 2.67 -1.28
N PRO A 362 18.60 1.42 -0.80
CA PRO A 362 19.21 1.07 0.49
C PRO A 362 20.70 1.43 0.65
N ASP A 363 21.40 1.73 -0.45
CA ASP A 363 22.78 2.23 -0.46
C ASP A 363 22.87 3.77 -0.45
N GLY A 364 21.74 4.47 -0.48
CA GLY A 364 21.64 5.93 -0.55
C GLY A 364 21.58 6.51 -1.97
N SER A 365 21.79 5.69 -3.00
CA SER A 365 21.79 6.17 -4.38
C SER A 365 20.37 6.42 -4.91
N GLY A 366 20.25 7.26 -5.94
CA GLY A 366 18.98 7.51 -6.62
C GLY A 366 17.91 8.22 -5.77
N GLU A 367 18.33 9.07 -4.83
CA GLU A 367 17.43 9.96 -4.10
C GLU A 367 16.57 10.77 -5.07
N ARG A 368 15.25 10.74 -4.88
CA ARG A 368 14.30 11.58 -5.62
C ARG A 368 13.07 11.87 -4.77
N MET A 369 12.54 13.09 -4.91
CA MET A 369 11.29 13.48 -4.26
C MET A 369 10.10 12.94 -5.06
N LEU A 370 9.06 12.51 -4.35
CA LEU A 370 7.79 12.10 -4.93
C LEU A 370 6.76 13.21 -4.86
N THR A 371 6.75 13.99 -3.77
CA THR A 371 5.75 15.02 -3.53
C THR A 371 6.33 16.42 -3.63
N THR A 372 5.46 17.37 -3.97
CA THR A 372 5.77 18.81 -4.00
C THR A 372 4.85 19.61 -3.06
N GLY A 373 4.01 18.93 -2.29
CA GLY A 373 3.07 19.56 -1.37
C GLY A 373 3.74 20.17 -0.15
N TRP A 374 2.95 20.91 0.61
CA TRP A 374 3.38 21.54 1.86
C TRP A 374 3.16 20.58 3.03
N GLN A 375 4.16 20.41 3.89
CA GLN A 375 4.13 19.55 5.07
C GLN A 375 3.69 18.10 4.79
N ASP A 376 4.33 17.47 3.79
CA ASP A 376 4.15 16.04 3.49
C ASP A 376 5.14 15.19 4.30
N GLU A 377 4.63 14.30 5.15
CA GLU A 377 5.48 13.51 6.04
C GLU A 377 4.91 12.14 6.41
N GLY A 378 5.77 11.30 7.00
CA GLY A 378 5.40 10.01 7.57
C GLY A 378 4.92 9.00 6.54
N PRO A 379 5.75 8.64 5.53
CA PRO A 379 5.35 7.71 4.49
C PRO A 379 5.07 6.29 5.01
N THR A 380 4.15 5.58 4.37
CA THR A 380 3.88 4.14 4.54
C THR A 380 3.62 3.50 3.19
N TRP A 381 4.10 2.27 2.99
CA TRP A 381 3.97 1.54 1.73
C TRP A 381 2.71 0.69 1.67
N ALA A 382 2.03 0.66 0.52
CA ALA A 382 1.15 -0.44 0.15
C ALA A 382 1.95 -1.76 0.11
N PRO A 383 1.33 -2.92 0.40
CA PRO A 383 2.06 -4.19 0.54
C PRO A 383 2.75 -4.66 -0.74
N ASN A 384 2.29 -4.19 -1.91
CA ASN A 384 2.95 -4.49 -3.17
C ASN A 384 4.13 -3.56 -3.47
N GLY A 385 4.43 -2.54 -2.65
CA GLY A 385 5.52 -1.59 -2.82
C GLY A 385 5.34 -0.57 -3.94
N ARG A 386 4.12 -0.43 -4.50
CA ARG A 386 3.85 0.48 -5.62
C ARG A 386 3.37 1.86 -5.18
N VAL A 387 2.58 1.92 -4.13
CA VAL A 387 1.92 3.15 -3.66
C VAL A 387 2.41 3.49 -2.26
N ILE A 388 2.58 4.79 -2.00
CA ILE A 388 2.90 5.33 -0.68
C ILE A 388 1.72 6.17 -0.20
N MET A 389 1.33 6.00 1.06
CA MET A 389 0.48 6.95 1.78
C MET A 389 1.31 7.81 2.72
N PHE A 390 0.86 9.03 2.99
CA PHE A 390 1.52 9.99 3.88
C PHE A 390 0.52 10.97 4.48
N THR A 391 0.95 11.71 5.50
CA THR A 391 0.18 12.81 6.09
C THR A 391 0.54 14.10 5.37
N ARG A 392 -0.46 14.88 4.99
CA ARG A 392 -0.31 16.28 4.58
C ARG A 392 -1.02 17.16 5.58
N THR A 393 -0.29 18.06 6.22
CA THR A 393 -0.90 19.10 7.06
C THR A 393 -1.26 20.30 6.18
N LEU A 394 -2.48 20.80 6.29
CA LEU A 394 -2.92 21.97 5.51
C LEU A 394 -2.55 23.28 6.21
N GLU A 395 -2.23 24.30 5.41
CA GLU A 395 -1.99 25.65 5.92
C GLU A 395 -3.24 26.18 6.65
N THR A 396 -3.01 26.76 7.82
CA THR A 396 -4.07 27.42 8.59
C THR A 396 -4.45 28.72 7.89
N ARG A 397 -5.64 28.80 7.28
CA ARG A 397 -6.12 30.06 6.69
C ARG A 397 -6.57 31.03 7.79
N SER A 398 -6.52 32.33 7.50
CA SER A 398 -7.00 33.39 8.39
C SER A 398 -8.43 33.11 8.86
N GLY A 399 -8.65 33.09 10.17
CA GLY A 399 -9.93 32.69 10.79
C GLY A 399 -9.95 31.29 11.41
N GLY A 400 -8.84 30.54 11.37
CA GLY A 400 -8.71 29.26 12.08
C GLY A 400 -9.34 28.05 11.38
N ALA A 401 -10.00 28.26 10.23
CA ALA A 401 -10.50 27.20 9.38
C ALA A 401 -9.38 26.63 8.49
N GLY A 402 -9.22 25.31 8.48
CA GLY A 402 -8.30 24.62 7.55
C GLY A 402 -6.97 24.12 8.12
N ALA A 403 -6.73 24.13 9.43
CA ALA A 403 -5.51 23.60 10.05
C ALA A 403 -5.49 22.06 10.21
N GLY A 404 -6.16 21.34 9.32
CA GLY A 404 -6.37 19.91 9.43
C GLY A 404 -5.30 19.09 8.73
N SER A 405 -4.98 17.92 9.27
CA SER A 405 -4.18 16.92 8.57
C SER A 405 -5.06 16.04 7.68
N GLN A 406 -4.51 15.58 6.57
CA GLN A 406 -5.18 14.71 5.61
C GLN A 406 -4.26 13.55 5.24
N ILE A 407 -4.84 12.40 4.90
CA ILE A 407 -4.11 11.29 4.31
C ILE A 407 -4.11 11.47 2.79
N TRP A 408 -2.92 11.34 2.21
CA TRP A 408 -2.70 11.37 0.77
C TRP A 408 -1.96 10.13 0.34
N SER A 409 -2.12 9.75 -0.93
CA SER A 409 -1.38 8.68 -1.57
C SER A 409 -0.73 9.14 -2.86
N ILE A 410 0.37 8.48 -3.24
CA ILE A 410 1.09 8.74 -4.48
C ILE A 410 1.71 7.45 -5.01
N ASP A 411 1.74 7.31 -6.33
CA ASP A 411 2.45 6.22 -6.99
C ASP A 411 3.97 6.42 -6.88
N ILE A 412 4.73 5.33 -6.82
CA ILE A 412 6.19 5.34 -6.76
C ILE A 412 6.83 6.17 -7.88
N THR A 413 6.18 6.34 -9.02
CA THR A 413 6.65 7.19 -10.13
C THR A 413 6.61 8.69 -9.81
N GLY A 414 6.01 9.12 -8.70
CA GLY A 414 5.78 10.53 -8.36
C GLY A 414 4.56 11.11 -9.06
N ARG A 415 3.61 10.26 -9.48
CA ARG A 415 2.39 10.64 -10.18
C ARG A 415 1.17 10.09 -9.46
N ASN A 416 -0.02 10.41 -9.98
CA ASN A 416 -1.28 9.93 -9.47
C ASN A 416 -1.47 10.26 -7.98
N GLU A 417 -1.06 11.47 -7.60
CA GLU A 417 -1.19 11.95 -6.22
C GLU A 417 -2.65 12.25 -5.91
N ARG A 418 -3.16 11.68 -4.82
CA ARG A 418 -4.60 11.71 -4.49
C ARG A 418 -4.82 11.84 -2.99
N ARG A 419 -5.89 12.52 -2.63
CA ARG A 419 -6.39 12.52 -1.25
C ARG A 419 -7.15 11.22 -0.98
N VAL A 420 -6.85 10.58 0.14
CA VAL A 420 -7.64 9.46 0.68
C VAL A 420 -8.71 10.04 1.60
N LEU A 421 -9.97 9.64 1.39
CA LEU A 421 -11.07 10.15 2.21
C LEU A 421 -11.03 9.54 3.61
N SER A 422 -11.34 10.36 4.62
CA SER A 422 -11.36 9.97 6.03
C SER A 422 -12.48 10.72 6.77
N PRO A 423 -12.98 10.19 7.91
CA PRO A 423 -13.89 10.93 8.78
C PRO A 423 -13.19 12.12 9.45
N GLY A 424 -13.30 13.29 8.83
CA GLY A 424 -12.63 14.51 9.31
C GLY A 424 -11.14 14.51 9.00
N ASP A 425 -10.37 15.15 9.86
CA ASP A 425 -8.91 15.24 9.72
C ASP A 425 -8.26 13.90 10.09
N ALA A 426 -7.13 13.58 9.49
CA ALA A 426 -6.45 12.31 9.66
C ALA A 426 -4.93 12.43 9.49
N SER A 427 -4.18 11.68 10.28
CA SER A 427 -2.72 11.67 10.31
C SER A 427 -2.16 10.28 10.60
N ASP A 428 -0.84 10.14 10.49
CA ASP A 428 -0.06 8.94 10.81
C ASP A 428 -0.60 7.64 10.17
N PRO A 429 -0.83 7.58 8.84
CA PRO A 429 -1.30 6.36 8.20
C PRO A 429 -0.27 5.23 8.33
N ALA A 430 -0.74 4.01 8.49
CA ALA A 430 0.01 2.79 8.25
C ALA A 430 -0.84 1.82 7.44
N TRP A 431 -0.30 1.41 6.30
CA TRP A 431 -0.95 0.46 5.41
C TRP A 431 -0.81 -0.96 5.97
N SER A 432 -1.88 -1.75 5.88
CA SER A 432 -1.85 -3.17 6.27
C SER A 432 -1.19 -4.04 5.21
N PRO A 433 -0.75 -5.26 5.59
CA PRO A 433 -0.64 -6.37 4.65
C PRO A 433 -1.97 -6.67 3.95
N LEU A 434 -1.94 -7.55 2.94
CA LEU A 434 -3.16 -8.14 2.38
C LEU A 434 -3.96 -8.85 3.46
N ILE A 435 -5.29 -8.73 3.40
CA ILE A 435 -6.18 -9.43 4.31
C ILE A 435 -6.18 -10.92 3.95
N GLN A 436 -5.83 -11.78 4.91
CA GLN A 436 -5.81 -13.23 4.73
C GLN A 436 -7.22 -13.86 4.79
#